data_AF-A0A3E4V142-F1
#
_entry.id   AF-A0A3E4V142-F1
#
_cell.length_a   1.000
_cell.length_b   1.000
_cell.length_c   1.000
_cell.angle_alpha   90.00
_cell.angle_beta   90.00
_cell.angle_gamma   90.00
#
_symmetry.space_group_name_H-M   'P 1'
#
loop_
_entity.id
_entity.type
_entity.pdbx_description
1 polymer ?
#
loop_
_entity_poly.entity_id
_entity_poly.type
_entity_poly.pdbx_seq_one_letter_code
_entity_poly.pdbx_strand_id
1 'polypeptide(L)'
;MIMKATEHDMYRLLDYKEKCLIRAGSCFGISGLLGFFLLFNHCFWESICVFLILASWGFYLVKEALKANGRIMQTKGCYMKLEEDCLVIRQPYKNEHYEVCRIFYREMEKIVEGSRRGIPEFYIVIRKMKETEQTSFILLDKKERETLVFQVRSFGYDKEAFRKFYLKLRWLVPGKVRIIGTKKQTVWKQKAKKHWVGPAFAGFLFYLIPKAVLCLLL
;
A
#
# COMPACT_ATOMS: atom_id res chain seq x y z
N MET A 1 -17.84 14.78 -13.32
CA MET A 1 -17.24 13.47 -13.72
C MET A 1 -17.21 12.58 -12.49
N ILE A 2 -17.70 11.34 -12.56
CA ILE A 2 -17.73 10.40 -11.43
C ILE A 2 -16.90 9.17 -11.79
N MET A 3 -16.03 8.75 -10.89
CA MET A 3 -15.33 7.46 -10.95
C MET A 3 -15.68 6.67 -9.70
N LYS A 4 -16.00 5.38 -9.89
CA LYS A 4 -16.23 4.45 -8.78
C LYS A 4 -15.03 3.52 -8.67
N ALA A 5 -14.68 3.15 -7.45
CA ALA A 5 -13.62 2.17 -7.24
C ALA A 5 -14.09 0.79 -7.76
N THR A 6 -13.23 0.14 -8.53
CA THR A 6 -13.38 -1.24 -8.97
C THR A 6 -12.90 -2.21 -7.90
N GLU A 7 -13.59 -3.34 -7.76
CA GLU A 7 -13.23 -4.38 -6.79
C GLU A 7 -12.01 -5.21 -7.27
N HIS A 8 -11.60 -5.10 -8.54
CA HIS A 8 -10.55 -5.93 -9.13
C HIS A 8 -9.18 -5.80 -8.45
N ASP A 9 -8.75 -4.59 -8.10
CA ASP A 9 -7.48 -4.38 -7.38
C ASP A 9 -7.54 -4.89 -5.93
N MET A 10 -8.72 -4.86 -5.32
CA MET A 10 -8.97 -5.45 -4.01
C MET A 10 -8.86 -6.97 -4.10
N TYR A 11 -9.48 -7.60 -5.09
CA TYR A 11 -9.36 -9.04 -5.33
C TYR A 11 -7.90 -9.47 -5.54
N ARG A 12 -7.11 -8.71 -6.30
CA ARG A 12 -5.66 -9.01 -6.44
C ARG A 12 -4.90 -8.97 -5.12
N LEU A 13 -5.24 -8.05 -4.22
CA LEU A 13 -4.62 -8.01 -2.88
C LEU A 13 -5.12 -9.13 -1.98
N LEU A 14 -6.40 -9.51 -2.08
CA LEU A 14 -6.96 -10.68 -1.41
C LEU A 14 -6.23 -11.96 -1.85
N ASP A 15 -6.08 -12.17 -3.16
CA ASP A 15 -5.32 -13.28 -3.72
C ASP A 15 -3.86 -13.28 -3.25
N TYR A 16 -3.24 -12.09 -3.16
CA TYR A 16 -1.87 -11.97 -2.64
C TYR A 16 -1.79 -12.38 -1.17
N LYS A 17 -2.72 -11.88 -0.34
CA LYS A 17 -2.83 -12.25 1.08
C LYS A 17 -3.04 -13.74 1.23
N GLU A 18 -3.98 -14.32 0.49
CA GLU A 18 -4.28 -15.73 0.53
C GLU A 18 -3.05 -16.57 0.13
N LYS A 19 -2.36 -16.20 -0.95
CA LYS A 19 -1.09 -16.83 -1.34
C LYS A 19 -0.02 -16.71 -0.26
N CYS A 20 0.10 -15.57 0.41
CA CYS A 20 1.02 -15.39 1.54
C CYS A 20 0.66 -16.28 2.74
N LEU A 21 -0.64 -16.38 3.08
CA LEU A 21 -1.12 -17.21 4.18
C LEU A 21 -0.97 -18.70 3.89
N ILE A 22 -1.27 -19.15 2.67
CA ILE A 22 -1.04 -20.53 2.23
C ILE A 22 0.44 -20.89 2.36
N ARG A 23 1.34 -20.00 1.88
CA ARG A 23 2.80 -20.20 2.00
C ARG A 23 3.27 -20.21 3.45
N ALA A 24 2.75 -19.31 4.28
CA ALA A 24 3.06 -19.29 5.71
C ALA A 24 2.59 -20.58 6.39
N GLY A 25 1.38 -21.05 6.09
CA GLY A 25 0.83 -22.31 6.59
C GLY A 25 1.69 -23.51 6.20
N SER A 26 2.13 -23.61 4.94
CA SER A 26 3.06 -24.67 4.53
C SER A 26 4.40 -24.61 5.27
N CYS A 27 4.89 -23.40 5.55
CA CYS A 27 6.17 -23.20 6.23
C CYS A 27 6.09 -23.60 7.71
N PHE A 28 5.01 -23.24 8.40
CA PHE A 28 4.75 -23.67 9.78
C PHE A 28 4.47 -25.17 9.87
N GLY A 29 3.80 -25.77 8.88
CA GLY A 29 3.57 -27.22 8.83
C GLY A 29 4.88 -28.00 8.76
N ILE A 30 5.79 -27.62 7.86
CA ILE A 30 7.11 -28.26 7.73
C ILE A 30 7.98 -27.99 8.98
N SER A 31 7.97 -26.75 9.48
CA SER A 31 8.68 -26.38 10.71
C SER A 31 8.20 -27.18 11.92
N GLY A 32 6.88 -27.37 12.08
CA GLY A 32 6.31 -28.18 13.16
C GLY A 32 6.68 -29.65 13.07
N LEU A 33 6.68 -30.23 11.86
CA LEU A 33 7.10 -31.62 11.64
C LEU A 33 8.58 -31.83 11.97
N LEU A 34 9.45 -30.91 11.56
CA LEU A 34 10.88 -30.90 11.93
C LEU A 34 11.09 -30.70 13.44
N GLY A 35 10.30 -29.82 14.07
CA GLY A 35 10.29 -29.61 15.51
C GLY A 35 9.92 -30.88 16.28
N PHE A 36 8.97 -31.67 15.77
CA PHE A 36 8.62 -32.96 16.36
C PHE A 36 9.79 -33.95 16.27
N PHE A 37 10.48 -34.06 15.13
CA PHE A 37 11.67 -34.90 15.00
C PHE A 37 12.83 -34.47 15.91
N LEU A 38 12.99 -33.17 16.16
CA LEU A 38 13.98 -32.62 17.10
C LEU A 38 13.71 -33.02 18.55
N LEU A 39 12.45 -33.27 18.95
CA LEU A 39 12.12 -33.69 20.31
C LEU A 39 12.50 -35.15 20.61
N PHE A 40 12.52 -36.00 19.58
CA PHE A 40 12.83 -37.44 19.73
C PHE A 40 14.30 -37.80 19.47
N ASN A 41 15.06 -36.96 18.76
CA ASN A 41 16.47 -37.20 18.47
C ASN A 41 17.37 -36.18 19.19
N HIS A 42 18.44 -36.66 19.83
CA HIS A 42 19.49 -35.84 20.45
C HIS A 42 20.30 -35.07 19.38
N CYS A 43 19.75 -33.94 18.93
CA CYS A 43 20.33 -32.79 18.22
C CYS A 43 21.48 -33.00 17.22
N PHE A 44 21.15 -32.88 15.93
CA PHE A 44 22.04 -32.27 14.92
C PHE A 44 21.81 -30.75 14.88
N TRP A 45 22.87 -29.97 15.02
CA TRP A 45 22.85 -28.50 14.91
C TRP A 45 22.20 -28.00 13.62
N GLU A 46 22.36 -28.74 12.52
CA GLU A 46 21.78 -28.39 11.22
C GLU A 46 20.24 -28.36 11.24
N SER A 47 19.60 -29.29 11.96
CA SER A 47 18.14 -29.37 12.04
C SER A 47 17.55 -28.20 12.85
N ILE A 48 18.24 -27.74 13.90
CA ILE A 48 17.86 -26.53 14.65
C ILE A 48 17.94 -25.30 13.74
N CYS A 49 19.01 -25.17 12.95
CA CYS A 49 19.18 -24.05 12.02
C CYS A 49 18.07 -23.99 10.97
N VAL A 50 17.72 -25.12 10.35
CA VAL A 50 16.63 -25.20 9.36
C VAL A 50 15.28 -24.85 9.99
N PHE A 51 15.01 -25.34 11.20
CA PHE A 51 13.79 -25.03 11.95
C PHE A 51 13.63 -23.52 12.19
N LEU A 52 14.69 -22.84 12.66
CA LEU A 52 14.66 -21.40 12.95
C LEU A 52 14.49 -20.55 11.68
N ILE A 53 15.11 -20.94 10.57
CA ILE A 53 14.97 -20.24 9.29
C ILE A 53 13.52 -20.33 8.78
N LEU A 54 12.93 -21.53 8.79
CA LEU A 54 11.55 -21.74 8.36
C LEU A 54 10.56 -21.00 9.27
N ALA A 55 10.71 -21.10 10.59
CA ALA A 55 9.86 -20.38 11.53
C ALA A 55 9.93 -18.85 11.30
N SER A 56 11.14 -18.29 11.19
CA SER A 56 11.35 -16.86 10.93
C SER A 56 10.72 -16.40 9.61
N TRP A 57 10.84 -17.22 8.57
CA TRP A 57 10.23 -16.96 7.28
C TRP A 57 8.69 -17.01 7.32
N GLY A 58 8.12 -18.01 8.01
CA GLY A 58 6.69 -18.10 8.28
C GLY A 58 6.15 -16.86 8.99
N PHE A 59 6.81 -16.41 10.06
CA PHE A 59 6.44 -15.18 10.77
C PHE A 59 6.54 -13.93 9.88
N TYR A 60 7.58 -13.83 9.03
CA TYR A 60 7.70 -12.75 8.07
C TYR A 60 6.53 -12.71 7.07
N LEU A 61 6.14 -13.87 6.53
CA LEU A 61 5.00 -13.99 5.62
C LEU A 61 3.66 -13.63 6.29
N VAL A 62 3.47 -14.02 7.56
CA VAL A 62 2.29 -13.61 8.34
C VAL A 62 2.28 -12.09 8.55
N LYS A 63 3.43 -11.48 8.89
CA LYS A 63 3.55 -10.03 9.05
C LYS A 63 3.25 -9.29 7.75
N GLU A 64 3.73 -9.80 6.62
CA GLU A 64 3.38 -9.30 5.27
C GLU A 64 1.87 -9.41 5.01
N ALA A 65 1.26 -10.55 5.33
CA ALA A 65 -0.17 -10.77 5.15
C ALA A 65 -1.03 -9.86 6.04
N LEU A 66 -0.64 -9.63 7.30
CA LEU A 66 -1.30 -8.69 8.21
C LEU A 66 -1.17 -7.24 7.72
N LYS A 67 0.02 -6.87 7.21
CA LYS A 67 0.24 -5.55 6.60
C LYS A 67 -0.59 -5.37 5.33
N ALA A 68 -0.78 -6.43 4.53
CA ALA A 68 -1.69 -6.43 3.40
C ALA A 68 -3.16 -6.34 3.85
N ASN A 69 -3.54 -7.02 4.94
CA ASN A 69 -4.89 -6.98 5.52
C ASN A 69 -5.31 -5.55 5.87
N GLY A 70 -4.43 -4.77 6.51
CA GLY A 70 -4.71 -3.35 6.79
C GLY A 70 -4.84 -2.45 5.55
N ARG A 71 -4.52 -2.95 4.35
CA ARG A 71 -4.69 -2.27 3.05
C ARG A 71 -5.89 -2.77 2.26
N ILE A 72 -6.37 -3.98 2.55
CA ILE A 72 -7.55 -4.59 1.94
C ILE A 72 -8.76 -4.03 2.69
N MET A 73 -9.05 -2.75 2.46
CA MET A 73 -10.28 -2.15 2.93
C MET A 73 -11.33 -2.24 1.85
N GLN A 74 -12.55 -2.63 2.20
CA GLN A 74 -13.65 -2.72 1.24
C GLN A 74 -13.78 -1.38 0.51
N THR A 75 -13.53 -1.39 -0.79
CA THR A 75 -13.72 -0.26 -1.70
C THR A 75 -15.21 -0.02 -1.99
N LYS A 76 -16.11 -0.70 -1.27
CA LYS A 76 -17.56 -0.64 -1.46
C LYS A 76 -18.06 0.77 -1.15
N GLY A 77 -18.60 1.40 -2.19
CA GLY A 77 -19.07 2.77 -2.15
C GLY A 77 -17.96 3.83 -2.14
N CYS A 78 -16.70 3.48 -2.47
CA CYS A 78 -15.67 4.49 -2.72
C CYS A 78 -15.87 5.12 -4.11
N TYR A 79 -15.83 6.44 -4.15
CA TYR A 79 -15.99 7.20 -5.39
C TYR A 79 -15.20 8.50 -5.34
N MET A 80 -14.90 9.01 -6.53
CA MET A 80 -14.34 10.34 -6.74
C MET A 80 -15.26 11.08 -7.71
N LYS A 81 -15.74 12.25 -7.31
CA LYS A 81 -16.65 13.08 -8.10
C LYS A 81 -16.08 14.50 -8.22
N LEU A 82 -15.93 14.94 -9.46
CA LEU A 82 -15.73 16.34 -9.80
C LEU A 82 -17.09 16.95 -10.10
N GLU A 83 -17.51 17.87 -9.25
CA GLU A 83 -18.64 18.78 -9.47
C GLU A 83 -18.13 20.12 -10.05
N GLU A 84 -19.05 21.04 -10.34
CA GLU A 84 -18.73 22.33 -10.97
C GLU A 84 -17.90 23.24 -10.06
N ASP A 85 -18.19 23.23 -8.75
CA ASP A 85 -17.53 24.10 -7.77
C ASP A 85 -16.72 23.35 -6.71
N CYS A 86 -16.89 22.02 -6.62
CA CYS A 86 -16.24 21.22 -5.59
C CYS A 86 -15.81 19.83 -6.04
N LEU A 87 -14.83 19.32 -5.30
CA LEU A 87 -14.32 17.97 -5.37
C LEU A 87 -14.86 17.17 -4.19
N VAL A 88 -15.52 16.05 -4.48
CA VAL A 88 -16.00 15.11 -3.47
C VAL A 88 -15.28 13.78 -3.63
N ILE A 89 -14.66 13.30 -2.56
CA ILE A 89 -13.95 12.01 -2.57
C ILE A 89 -14.38 11.21 -1.34
N ARG A 90 -14.71 9.95 -1.55
CA ARG A 90 -14.84 8.93 -0.51
C ARG A 90 -13.82 7.84 -0.80
N GLN A 91 -12.83 7.70 0.07
CA GLN A 91 -11.74 6.75 -0.08
C GLN A 91 -11.52 5.95 1.22
N PRO A 92 -10.94 4.75 1.12
CA PRO A 92 -10.67 3.96 2.32
C PRO A 92 -9.49 4.53 3.11
N TYR A 93 -9.67 4.61 4.44
CA TYR A 93 -8.62 4.89 5.41
C TYR A 93 -8.10 3.57 6.03
N LYS A 94 -7.25 3.65 7.06
CA LYS A 94 -6.77 2.47 7.81
C LYS A 94 -7.87 1.93 8.75
N ASN A 95 -7.90 0.62 9.00
CA ASN A 95 -8.76 -0.07 9.97
C ASN A 95 -10.30 0.13 9.80
N GLU A 96 -10.87 -0.23 8.66
CA GLU A 96 -12.31 -0.17 8.31
C GLU A 96 -12.95 1.20 8.26
N HIS A 97 -12.12 2.23 8.36
CA HIS A 97 -12.54 3.61 8.36
C HIS A 97 -12.56 4.22 6.97
N TYR A 98 -13.47 5.17 6.76
CA TYR A 98 -13.57 5.91 5.51
C TYR A 98 -13.19 7.36 5.72
N GLU A 99 -12.38 7.87 4.79
CA GLU A 99 -12.08 9.27 4.68
C GLU A 99 -12.95 9.88 3.59
N VAL A 100 -13.71 10.91 3.94
CA VAL A 100 -14.56 11.65 3.01
C VAL A 100 -14.11 13.09 3.01
N CYS A 101 -13.88 13.69 1.84
CA CYS A 101 -13.65 15.11 1.74
C CYS A 101 -14.65 15.75 0.79
N ARG A 102 -15.01 17.00 1.10
CA ARG A 102 -15.62 17.94 0.16
C ARG A 102 -14.76 19.19 0.15
N ILE A 103 -14.09 19.46 -0.97
CA ILE A 103 -13.16 20.57 -1.10
C ILE A 103 -13.63 21.49 -2.23
N PHE A 104 -13.90 22.74 -1.92
CA PHE A 104 -14.29 23.74 -2.90
C PHE A 104 -13.07 24.28 -3.65
N TYR A 105 -13.21 24.49 -4.97
CA TYR A 105 -12.08 24.94 -5.80
C TYR A 105 -11.55 26.31 -5.39
N ARG A 106 -12.40 27.17 -4.83
CA ARG A 106 -12.04 28.50 -4.29
C ARG A 106 -11.12 28.43 -3.06
N GLU A 107 -11.17 27.31 -2.33
CA GLU A 107 -10.40 27.09 -1.10
C GLU A 107 -9.15 26.24 -1.32
N MET A 108 -8.94 25.73 -2.54
CA MET A 108 -7.71 25.02 -2.89
C MET A 108 -6.54 25.99 -3.01
N GLU A 109 -5.45 25.71 -2.32
CA GLU A 109 -4.22 26.51 -2.39
C GLU A 109 -3.23 25.91 -3.40
N LYS A 110 -2.98 24.60 -3.27
CA LYS A 110 -2.00 23.88 -4.09
C LYS A 110 -2.36 22.42 -4.29
N ILE A 111 -1.96 21.90 -5.45
CA ILE A 111 -2.04 20.49 -5.80
C ILE A 111 -0.61 19.98 -5.99
N VAL A 112 -0.24 18.92 -5.28
CA VAL A 112 1.12 18.36 -5.29
C VAL A 112 1.09 16.94 -5.82
N GLU A 113 1.86 16.65 -6.88
CA GLU A 113 2.01 15.28 -7.36
C GLU A 113 2.77 14.41 -6.34
N GLY A 114 2.30 13.18 -6.15
CA GLY A 114 2.95 12.21 -5.26
C GLY A 114 4.32 11.77 -5.74
N SER A 115 5.21 11.48 -4.79
CA SER A 115 6.60 11.06 -5.05
C SER A 115 6.75 9.55 -5.31
N ARG A 116 5.71 8.74 -5.01
CA ARG A 116 5.79 7.28 -5.13
C ARG A 116 5.81 6.83 -6.59
N ARG A 117 6.87 6.14 -6.98
CA ARG A 117 7.04 5.59 -8.34
C ARG A 117 5.99 4.51 -8.63
N GLY A 118 5.28 4.66 -9.75
CA GLY A 118 4.33 3.67 -10.27
C GLY A 118 2.96 3.59 -9.57
N ILE A 119 2.72 4.41 -8.54
CA ILE A 119 1.43 4.58 -7.88
C ILE A 119 0.98 6.01 -8.10
N PRO A 120 -0.04 6.25 -8.95
CA PRO A 120 -0.62 7.58 -9.10
C PRO A 120 -1.22 8.03 -7.77
N GLU A 121 -0.69 9.10 -7.19
CA GLU A 121 -1.23 9.73 -5.99
C GLU A 121 -0.91 11.21 -6.06
N PHE A 122 -1.71 12.04 -5.42
CA PHE A 122 -1.46 13.47 -5.30
C PHE A 122 -2.06 14.01 -4.01
N TYR A 123 -1.63 15.19 -3.61
CA TYR A 123 -2.08 15.88 -2.40
C TYR A 123 -2.77 17.17 -2.80
N ILE A 124 -3.86 17.48 -2.11
CA ILE A 124 -4.54 18.77 -2.20
C ILE A 124 -4.32 19.47 -0.88
N VAL A 125 -3.85 20.71 -0.93
CA VAL A 125 -3.74 21.55 0.25
C VAL A 125 -4.80 22.63 0.18
N ILE A 126 -5.58 22.70 1.24
CA ILE A 126 -6.65 23.64 1.48
C ILE A 126 -6.04 24.87 2.13
N ARG A 127 -6.41 26.04 1.64
CA ARG A 127 -6.02 27.32 2.22
C ARG A 127 -6.67 27.45 3.59
N LYS A 128 -5.89 27.81 4.61
CA LYS A 128 -6.46 28.17 5.93
C LYS A 128 -7.30 29.44 5.79
N MET A 129 -8.58 29.35 6.10
CA MET A 129 -9.50 30.50 6.18
C MET A 129 -9.98 30.67 7.63
N LYS A 130 -10.76 31.73 7.89
CA LYS A 130 -11.49 31.82 9.16
C LYS A 130 -12.57 30.75 9.17
N GLU A 131 -12.79 30.13 10.34
CA GLU A 131 -13.68 28.99 10.52
C GLU A 131 -15.12 29.26 10.03
N THR A 132 -15.58 30.50 10.13
CA THR A 132 -16.90 30.96 9.65
C THR A 132 -17.05 30.99 8.12
N GLU A 133 -15.94 31.04 7.37
CA GLU A 133 -15.92 31.12 5.90
C GLU A 133 -15.48 29.80 5.26
N GLN A 134 -14.90 28.89 6.03
CA GLN A 134 -14.40 27.63 5.52
C GLN A 134 -15.55 26.65 5.29
N THR A 135 -15.79 26.32 4.04
CA THR A 135 -16.85 25.36 3.65
C THR A 135 -16.30 23.99 3.30
N SER A 136 -14.99 23.87 3.04
CA SER A 136 -14.33 22.59 2.79
C SER A 136 -14.01 21.86 4.09
N PHE A 137 -14.38 20.59 4.14
CA PHE A 137 -14.18 19.72 5.31
C PHE A 137 -13.58 18.37 4.91
N ILE A 138 -12.89 17.76 5.86
CA ILE A 138 -12.35 16.40 5.77
C ILE A 138 -12.91 15.60 6.95
N LEU A 139 -13.69 14.58 6.65
CA LEU A 139 -14.26 13.66 7.64
C LEU A 139 -13.47 12.36 7.66
N LEU A 140 -13.12 11.91 8.86
CA LEU A 140 -12.71 10.54 9.15
C LEU A 140 -13.77 9.93 10.05
N ASP A 141 -14.53 8.95 9.54
CA ASP A 141 -15.64 8.30 10.26
C ASP A 141 -16.63 9.26 10.89
N LYS A 142 -17.08 10.25 10.10
CA LYS A 142 -18.03 11.29 10.52
C LYS A 142 -17.47 12.31 11.53
N LYS A 143 -16.19 12.22 11.90
CA LYS A 143 -15.50 13.26 12.68
C LYS A 143 -14.68 14.15 11.77
N GLU A 144 -14.84 15.46 11.90
CA GLU A 144 -14.06 16.43 11.14
C GLU A 144 -12.61 16.49 11.63
N ARG A 145 -11.68 16.59 10.67
CA ARG A 145 -10.26 16.82 10.92
C ARG A 145 -9.91 18.25 10.57
N GLU A 146 -9.16 18.89 11.46
CA GLU A 146 -8.52 20.19 11.24
C GLU A 146 -7.34 20.16 10.24
N THR A 147 -7.09 19.01 9.61
CA THR A 147 -5.98 18.87 8.66
C THR A 147 -6.29 19.61 7.36
N LEU A 148 -5.36 20.44 6.91
CA LEU A 148 -5.47 21.18 5.66
C LEU A 148 -4.93 20.43 4.43
N VAL A 149 -4.47 19.19 4.60
CA VAL A 149 -3.87 18.39 3.54
C VAL A 149 -4.65 17.11 3.36
N PHE A 150 -5.17 16.91 2.15
CA PHE A 150 -5.87 15.69 1.77
C PHE A 150 -5.04 14.90 0.77
N GLN A 151 -4.79 13.61 1.06
CA GLN A 151 -4.08 12.72 0.15
C GLN A 151 -5.07 11.98 -0.73
N VAL A 152 -5.01 12.17 -2.05
CA VAL A 152 -5.83 11.41 -3.01
C VAL A 152 -5.04 10.20 -3.52
N ARG A 153 -5.57 8.99 -3.29
CA ARG A 153 -4.94 7.72 -3.70
C ARG A 153 -5.64 7.11 -4.91
N SER A 154 -4.88 6.58 -5.88
CA SER A 154 -5.45 5.84 -7.02
C SER A 154 -5.92 4.42 -6.73
N PHE A 155 -5.74 3.92 -5.50
CA PHE A 155 -6.05 2.53 -5.16
C PHE A 155 -7.53 2.20 -5.43
N GLY A 156 -7.77 1.12 -6.18
CA GLY A 156 -9.11 0.70 -6.59
C GLY A 156 -9.61 1.39 -7.86
N TYR A 157 -8.87 2.35 -8.43
CA TYR A 157 -9.23 3.02 -9.67
C TYR A 157 -8.24 2.66 -10.78
N ASP A 158 -8.76 2.55 -12.00
CA ASP A 158 -7.90 2.42 -13.17
C ASP A 158 -6.91 3.60 -13.26
N LYS A 159 -5.65 3.29 -13.57
CA LYS A 159 -4.57 4.30 -13.56
C LYS A 159 -4.76 5.36 -14.63
N GLU A 160 -5.30 4.99 -15.79
CA GLU A 160 -5.55 5.94 -16.87
C GLU A 160 -6.76 6.81 -16.56
N ALA A 161 -7.83 6.22 -16.02
CA ALA A 161 -8.99 6.95 -15.53
C ALA A 161 -8.61 7.96 -14.44
N PHE A 162 -7.79 7.54 -13.46
CA PHE A 162 -7.28 8.42 -12.40
C PHE A 162 -6.42 9.56 -12.96
N ARG A 163 -5.59 9.27 -13.98
CA ARG A 163 -4.79 10.30 -14.67
C ARG A 163 -5.68 11.31 -15.40
N LYS A 164 -6.71 10.85 -16.12
CA LYS A 164 -7.71 11.70 -16.78
C LYS A 164 -8.45 12.56 -15.76
N PHE A 165 -8.80 11.99 -14.61
CA PHE A 165 -9.42 12.71 -13.50
C PHE A 165 -8.54 13.83 -12.95
N TYR A 166 -7.27 13.54 -12.66
CA TYR A 166 -6.31 14.55 -12.21
C TYR A 166 -6.14 15.68 -13.24
N LEU A 167 -6.04 15.34 -14.53
CA LEU A 167 -5.94 16.34 -15.59
C LEU A 167 -7.20 17.20 -15.66
N LYS A 168 -8.39 16.59 -15.53
CA LYS A 168 -9.66 17.33 -15.52
C LYS A 168 -9.80 18.25 -14.31
N LEU A 169 -9.40 17.79 -13.12
CA LEU A 169 -9.33 18.63 -11.92
C LEU A 169 -8.42 19.85 -12.16
N ARG A 170 -7.25 19.64 -12.75
CA ARG A 170 -6.31 20.73 -13.08
C ARG A 170 -6.91 21.78 -14.03
N TRP A 171 -7.81 21.39 -14.93
CA TRP A 171 -8.51 22.30 -15.83
C TRP A 171 -9.67 23.04 -15.15
N LEU A 172 -10.36 22.42 -14.20
CA LEU A 172 -11.50 23.01 -13.48
C LEU A 172 -11.07 23.99 -12.39
N VAL A 173 -9.92 23.72 -11.78
CA VAL A 173 -9.43 24.51 -10.66
C VAL A 173 -8.98 25.89 -11.16
N PRO A 174 -9.34 26.98 -10.45
CA PRO A 174 -9.02 28.34 -10.88
C PRO A 174 -7.50 28.53 -11.00
N GLY A 175 -7.06 29.34 -11.96
CA GLY A 175 -5.63 29.59 -12.24
C GLY A 175 -4.81 30.16 -11.07
N LYS A 176 -5.45 30.47 -9.94
CA LYS A 176 -4.82 30.88 -8.68
C LYS A 176 -4.19 29.70 -7.91
N VAL A 177 -4.55 28.45 -8.21
CA VAL A 177 -4.05 27.27 -7.49
C VAL A 177 -2.68 26.85 -8.01
N ARG A 178 -1.72 26.71 -7.10
CA ARG A 178 -0.36 26.32 -7.45
C ARG A 178 -0.28 24.82 -7.73
N ILE A 179 0.14 24.44 -8.93
CA ILE A 179 0.33 23.02 -9.30
C ILE A 179 1.83 22.69 -9.17
N ILE A 180 2.17 21.88 -8.19
CA ILE A 180 3.53 21.41 -7.92
C ILE A 180 3.65 19.99 -8.47
N GLY A 181 4.31 19.85 -9.60
CA GLY A 181 4.42 18.58 -10.29
C GLY A 181 5.21 18.66 -11.58
N THR A 182 5.40 17.52 -12.22
CA THR A 182 6.12 17.39 -13.48
C THR A 182 5.15 17.51 -14.67
N LYS A 183 5.43 18.41 -15.64
CA LYS A 183 4.60 18.54 -16.86
C LYS A 183 4.34 17.21 -17.58
N LYS A 184 5.31 16.27 -17.52
CA LYS A 184 5.27 14.98 -18.21
C LYS A 184 4.85 13.79 -17.32
N GLN A 185 4.56 14.01 -16.02
CA GLN A 185 4.13 12.98 -15.06
C GLN A 185 4.99 11.70 -15.09
N THR A 186 6.31 11.85 -15.05
CA THR A 186 7.24 10.73 -15.19
C THR A 186 7.26 9.83 -13.96
N VAL A 187 6.90 10.35 -12.78
CA VAL A 187 6.90 9.62 -11.50
C VAL A 187 5.85 8.49 -11.49
N TRP A 188 4.70 8.70 -12.14
CA TRP A 188 3.63 7.70 -12.19
C TRP A 188 3.91 6.58 -13.19
N LYS A 189 4.89 6.75 -14.09
CA LYS A 189 5.35 5.68 -14.99
C LYS A 189 6.13 4.63 -14.19
N GLN A 190 5.79 3.36 -14.38
CA GLN A 190 6.31 2.23 -13.60
C GLN A 190 7.82 1.96 -13.78
N LYS A 191 8.47 1.49 -12.71
CA LYS A 191 9.62 0.55 -12.70
C LYS A 191 9.81 0.01 -11.27
N ALA A 192 10.22 -1.21 -10.95
CA ALA A 192 10.07 -2.56 -11.52
C ALA A 192 9.83 -3.48 -10.29
N LYS A 193 9.20 -4.65 -10.46
CA LYS A 193 9.21 -5.67 -9.40
C LYS A 193 10.68 -5.96 -9.06
N LYS A 194 11.15 -5.61 -7.87
CA LYS A 194 12.47 -6.05 -7.40
C LYS A 194 12.39 -7.57 -7.34
N HIS A 195 13.08 -8.21 -8.27
CA HIS A 195 13.16 -9.65 -8.40
C HIS A 195 13.68 -10.21 -7.06
N TRP A 196 13.02 -11.24 -6.57
CA TRP A 196 13.19 -11.88 -5.26
C TRP A 196 14.51 -12.71 -5.19
N VAL A 197 15.59 -12.16 -5.74
CA VAL A 197 16.88 -12.85 -5.84
C VAL A 197 17.61 -12.84 -4.50
N GLY A 198 17.40 -11.80 -3.68
CA GLY A 198 18.05 -11.64 -2.37
C GLY A 198 17.79 -12.79 -1.37
N PRO A 199 16.54 -13.22 -1.13
CA PRO A 199 16.27 -14.30 -0.18
C PRO A 199 16.78 -15.67 -0.64
N ALA A 200 16.69 -15.97 -1.94
CA ALA A 200 17.18 -17.23 -2.50
C ALA A 200 18.72 -17.32 -2.44
N PHE A 201 19.42 -16.21 -2.72
CA PHE A 201 20.88 -16.14 -2.58
C PHE A 201 21.34 -16.24 -1.12
N ALA A 202 20.62 -15.62 -0.19
CA ALA A 202 20.95 -15.69 1.23
C ALA A 202 20.80 -17.12 1.80
N GLY A 203 19.74 -17.83 1.40
CA GLY A 203 19.56 -19.24 1.77
C GLY A 203 20.65 -20.16 1.21
N PHE A 204 21.08 -19.91 -0.03
CA PHE A 204 22.18 -20.66 -0.67
C PHE A 204 23.52 -20.43 0.04
N LEU A 205 23.82 -19.18 0.42
CA LEU A 205 25.02 -18.82 1.19
C LEU A 205 25.03 -19.45 2.59
N PHE A 206 23.90 -19.45 3.30
CA PHE A 206 23.79 -20.06 4.63
C PHE A 206 23.97 -21.59 4.64
N TYR A 207 23.67 -22.27 3.53
CA TYR A 207 23.88 -23.71 3.41
C TYR A 207 25.31 -24.08 2.99
N LEU A 208 25.94 -23.28 2.12
CA LEU A 208 27.30 -23.53 1.63
C LEU A 208 28.39 -23.21 2.65
N ILE A 209 28.23 -22.17 3.46
CA ILE A 209 29.25 -21.75 4.44
C ILE A 209 29.54 -22.84 5.48
N PRO A 210 28.54 -23.48 6.12
CA PRO A 210 28.80 -24.58 7.06
C PRO A 210 29.49 -25.78 6.41
N LYS A 211 29.08 -26.16 5.18
CA LYS A 211 29.70 -27.27 4.43
C LYS A 211 31.15 -26.97 4.03
N ALA A 212 31.44 -25.74 3.61
CA ALA A 212 32.80 -25.32 3.26
C ALA A 212 33.71 -25.31 4.50
N VAL A 213 33.21 -24.85 5.66
CA VAL A 213 33.96 -24.88 6.92
C VAL A 213 34.22 -26.32 7.39
N LEU A 214 33.23 -27.21 7.26
CA LEU A 214 33.40 -28.63 7.59
C LEU A 214 34.43 -29.33 6.68
N CYS A 215 34.47 -28.94 5.40
CA CYS A 215 35.40 -29.49 4.41
C CYS A 215 36.82 -28.90 4.50
N LEU A 216 37.00 -27.77 5.19
CA LEU A 216 38.30 -27.14 5.50
C LEU A 216 38.89 -27.62 6.83
N LEU A 217 38.08 -28.22 7.71
CA LEU A 217 38.47 -28.77 9.02
C LEU A 217 38.72 -30.29 8.98
N LEU A 218 38.52 -30.94 7.82
CA LEU A 218 38.85 -32.33 7.50
C LEU A 218 40.12 -32.38 6.64
#